data_AF-A0A7M2A2N3-F1
#
_entry.id   AF-A0A7M2A2N3-F1
#
_cell.length_a   1.000
_cell.length_b   1.000
_cell.length_c   1.000
_cell.angle_alpha   90.00
_cell.angle_beta   90.00
_cell.angle_gamma   90.00
#
_symmetry.space_group_name_H-M   'P 1'
#
loop_
_entity.id
_entity.type
_entity.pdbx_description
1 polymer ?
#
loop_
_entity_poly.entity_id
_entity_poly.type
_entity_poly.pdbx_seq_one_letter_code
_entity_poly.pdbx_strand_id
1 'polypeptide(L)'
;MSNRSGLNTLAHTDRLSSAIRQTLKMKLEALVPAWNGRVQDISAPGEVLTGPCAVIAFAEEVPKSAWAGYRRVIKISPYARPEDGGAEQVEAWSAVLMEGLHQVRLEDEEGGAFTCIYLGSSDCDRVDASSGLVTRSLRFGVYVPETMERAQAETADSWMAALQSWTQAQLGQEWFVYGDVWPGGYRAQSILWRLMGCNITAAGTSALEVRKQWIGHVVAANVGDVRQTVTHLVEQLAVQTRIALTDRDDTRYVTVDEVSADLQADAYLNGQIRLTLQQRNRRPSTDAPLIREIHHSKGIE
;
A
#
# COMPACT_ATOMS: atom_id res chain seq x y z
N MET A 1 13.18 33.44 -6.43
CA MET A 1 12.49 32.45 -7.29
C MET A 1 11.77 31.37 -6.45
N SER A 2 11.04 31.72 -5.37
CA SER A 2 10.39 30.70 -4.49
C SER A 2 8.85 30.68 -4.51
N ASN A 3 8.17 31.55 -5.26
CA ASN A 3 6.70 31.60 -5.26
C ASN A 3 6.02 30.71 -6.32
N ARG A 4 6.75 30.12 -7.28
CA ARG A 4 6.14 29.27 -8.32
C ARG A 4 5.91 27.81 -7.88
N SER A 5 6.66 27.33 -6.89
CA SER A 5 6.53 25.94 -6.41
C SER A 5 5.24 25.74 -5.60
N GLY A 6 4.94 26.62 -4.64
CA GLY A 6 3.74 26.49 -3.79
C GLY A 6 2.41 26.70 -4.52
N LEU A 7 2.37 27.55 -5.56
CA LEU A 7 1.17 27.75 -6.40
C LEU A 7 0.85 26.53 -7.27
N ASN A 8 1.88 25.82 -7.75
CA ASN A 8 1.70 24.58 -8.52
C ASN A 8 1.25 23.42 -7.64
N THR A 9 1.76 23.33 -6.40
CA THR A 9 1.33 22.29 -5.44
C THR A 9 -0.13 22.46 -5.05
N LEU A 10 -0.58 23.67 -4.71
CA LEU A 10 -1.98 23.93 -4.34
C LEU A 10 -2.96 23.66 -5.49
N ALA A 11 -2.62 24.10 -6.71
CA ALA A 11 -3.45 23.85 -7.89
C ALA A 11 -3.52 22.35 -8.27
N HIS A 12 -2.44 21.59 -8.00
CA HIS A 12 -2.42 20.15 -8.21
C HIS A 12 -3.28 19.41 -7.17
N THR A 13 -3.19 19.81 -5.90
CA THR A 13 -4.02 19.25 -4.82
C THR A 13 -5.51 19.51 -5.02
N ASP A 14 -5.88 20.69 -5.52
CA ASP A 14 -7.29 21.03 -5.80
C ASP A 14 -7.87 20.23 -6.97
N ARG A 15 -7.10 20.02 -8.04
CA ARG A 15 -7.54 19.18 -9.17
C ARG A 15 -7.70 17.72 -8.76
N LEU A 16 -6.73 17.20 -8.03
CA LEU A 16 -6.74 15.80 -7.59
C LEU A 16 -7.84 15.56 -6.53
N SER A 17 -8.13 16.55 -5.69
CA SER A 17 -9.31 16.58 -4.82
C SER A 17 -10.64 16.48 -5.60
N SER A 18 -10.75 17.18 -6.72
CA SER A 18 -11.92 17.14 -7.59
C SER A 18 -12.08 15.77 -8.29
N ALA A 19 -10.98 15.22 -8.81
CA ALA A 19 -10.97 13.92 -9.48
C ALA A 19 -11.38 12.77 -8.55
N ILE A 20 -10.83 12.74 -7.33
CA ILE A 20 -11.19 11.76 -6.30
C ILE A 20 -12.68 11.87 -5.95
N ARG A 21 -13.18 13.09 -5.78
CA ARG A 21 -14.60 13.33 -5.46
C ARG A 21 -15.52 12.81 -6.55
N GLN A 22 -15.23 13.11 -7.82
CA GLN A 22 -16.04 12.66 -8.94
C GLN A 22 -16.05 11.13 -9.05
N THR A 23 -14.87 10.51 -8.92
CA THR A 23 -14.71 9.04 -8.94
C THR A 23 -15.49 8.38 -7.81
N LEU A 24 -15.44 8.94 -6.59
CA LEU A 24 -16.21 8.45 -5.46
C LEU A 24 -17.72 8.58 -5.70
N LYS A 25 -18.20 9.71 -6.22
CA LYS A 25 -19.63 9.87 -6.54
C LYS A 25 -20.12 8.79 -7.50
N MET A 26 -19.42 8.59 -8.62
CA MET A 26 -19.77 7.56 -9.60
C MET A 26 -19.73 6.15 -8.99
N LYS A 27 -18.73 5.85 -8.17
CA LYS A 27 -18.63 4.55 -7.49
C LYS A 27 -19.78 4.33 -6.52
N LEU A 28 -20.17 5.35 -5.75
CA LEU A 28 -21.28 5.26 -4.79
C LEU A 28 -22.62 5.04 -5.48
N GLU A 29 -22.87 5.73 -6.60
CA GLU A 29 -24.07 5.53 -7.42
C GLU A 29 -24.13 4.12 -8.02
N ALA A 30 -22.99 3.57 -8.44
CA ALA A 30 -22.91 2.21 -8.95
C ALA A 30 -23.13 1.16 -7.85
N LEU A 31 -22.64 1.40 -6.63
CA LEU A 31 -22.83 0.49 -5.49
C LEU A 31 -24.27 0.53 -4.96
N VAL A 32 -24.88 1.70 -4.92
CA VAL A 32 -26.25 1.89 -4.42
C VAL A 32 -27.08 2.62 -5.48
N PRO A 33 -27.75 1.88 -6.38
CA PRO A 33 -28.51 2.47 -7.49
C PRO A 33 -29.60 3.47 -7.05
N ALA A 34 -30.11 3.34 -5.82
CA ALA A 34 -31.07 4.27 -5.24
C ALA A 34 -30.53 5.72 -5.17
N TRP A 35 -29.21 5.91 -5.15
CA TRP A 35 -28.57 7.23 -5.06
C TRP A 35 -28.18 7.84 -6.40
N ASN A 36 -28.56 7.24 -7.54
CA ASN A 36 -28.24 7.79 -8.86
C ASN A 36 -28.66 9.26 -9.00
N GLY A 37 -27.70 10.15 -9.30
CA GLY A 37 -27.89 11.60 -9.37
C GLY A 37 -28.15 12.28 -8.02
N ARG A 38 -27.95 11.56 -6.91
CA ARG A 38 -28.27 11.97 -5.54
C ARG A 38 -27.10 11.76 -4.58
N VAL A 39 -25.87 11.67 -5.09
CA VAL A 39 -24.67 11.74 -4.26
C VAL A 39 -24.14 13.17 -4.24
N GLN A 40 -24.25 13.82 -3.08
CA GLN A 40 -24.02 15.26 -2.92
C GLN A 40 -22.79 15.53 -2.06
N ASP A 41 -22.20 16.71 -2.22
CA ASP A 41 -21.26 17.23 -1.23
C ASP A 41 -22.04 17.83 -0.04
N ILE A 42 -21.35 18.27 1.00
CA ILE A 42 -22.00 18.99 2.12
C ILE A 42 -22.83 20.14 1.54
N SER A 43 -24.15 20.03 1.70
CA SER A 43 -25.11 21.01 1.20
C SER A 43 -24.93 22.37 1.88
N ALA A 44 -25.27 23.45 1.16
CA ALA A 44 -25.28 24.78 1.73
C ALA A 44 -26.37 24.89 2.83
N PRO A 45 -26.22 25.78 3.83
CA PRO A 45 -27.23 25.96 4.86
C PRO A 45 -28.61 26.28 4.25
N GLY A 46 -29.63 25.49 4.60
CA GLY A 46 -31.01 25.67 4.14
C GLY A 46 -31.46 24.78 2.99
N GLU A 47 -30.55 24.02 2.37
CA GLU A 47 -30.92 22.97 1.42
C GLU A 47 -31.40 21.73 2.19
N VAL A 48 -32.62 21.28 1.88
CA VAL A 48 -33.27 20.16 2.56
C VAL A 48 -33.18 18.93 1.68
N LEU A 49 -32.62 17.85 2.21
CA LEU A 49 -32.57 16.55 1.52
C LEU A 49 -33.99 16.01 1.39
N THR A 50 -34.42 15.76 0.17
CA THR A 50 -35.83 15.42 -0.12
C THR A 50 -36.09 13.92 -0.23
N GLY A 51 -35.06 13.06 -0.17
CA GLY A 51 -35.20 11.61 -0.25
C GLY A 51 -33.87 10.85 -0.16
N PRO A 52 -33.89 9.54 -0.44
CA PRO A 52 -32.70 8.68 -0.35
C PRO A 52 -31.51 9.22 -1.12
N CYS A 53 -30.40 9.42 -0.41
CA CYS A 53 -29.20 10.02 -0.96
C CYS A 53 -27.96 9.63 -0.14
N ALA A 54 -26.78 10.05 -0.61
CA ALA A 54 -25.56 10.02 0.17
C ALA A 54 -24.89 11.39 0.15
N VAL A 55 -24.35 11.80 1.30
CA VAL A 55 -23.57 13.04 1.43
C VAL A 55 -22.10 12.69 1.67
N ILE A 56 -21.20 13.33 0.92
CA ILE A 56 -19.75 13.20 1.06
C ILE A 56 -19.18 14.48 1.69
N ALA A 57 -18.44 14.31 2.77
CA ALA A 57 -17.69 15.36 3.44
C ALA A 57 -16.20 15.03 3.43
N PHE A 58 -15.37 15.97 2.98
CA PHE A 58 -13.91 15.83 3.02
C PHE A 58 -13.40 16.54 4.26
N ALA A 59 -12.66 15.82 5.10
CA ALA A 59 -11.94 16.41 6.23
C ALA A 59 -10.50 16.79 5.83
N GLU A 60 -9.79 17.40 6.77
CA GLU A 60 -8.41 17.86 6.61
C GLU A 60 -7.46 16.72 6.20
N GLU A 61 -6.46 17.07 5.38
CA GLU A 61 -5.40 16.18 4.99
C GLU A 61 -4.44 15.94 6.14
N VAL A 62 -4.12 14.68 6.40
CA VAL A 62 -3.14 14.32 7.43
C VAL A 62 -2.00 13.60 6.73
N PRO A 63 -0.78 14.18 6.68
CA PRO A 63 0.41 13.48 6.21
C PRO A 63 0.60 12.21 7.05
N LYS A 64 0.71 11.04 6.40
CA LYS A 64 0.88 9.77 7.13
C LYS A 64 2.33 9.28 7.07
N SER A 65 2.84 9.02 5.87
CA SER A 65 4.19 8.47 5.69
C SER A 65 4.62 8.51 4.22
N ALA A 66 5.91 8.72 3.96
CA ALA A 66 6.48 8.85 2.62
C ALA A 66 6.20 7.65 1.68
N TRP A 67 5.92 6.45 2.20
CA TRP A 67 5.73 5.24 1.39
C TRP A 67 4.26 4.96 1.01
N ALA A 68 3.30 5.42 1.82
CA ALA A 68 1.87 5.22 1.61
C ALA A 68 1.19 6.45 0.96
N GLY A 69 1.96 7.52 0.76
CA GLY A 69 1.48 8.83 0.35
C GLY A 69 0.74 9.57 1.48
N TYR A 70 -0.06 10.55 1.08
CA TYR A 70 -0.88 11.31 2.02
C TYR A 70 -2.25 10.62 2.22
N ARG A 71 -2.84 10.87 3.39
CA ARG A 71 -4.15 10.34 3.77
C ARG A 71 -5.12 11.50 3.90
N ARG A 72 -6.27 11.37 3.23
CA ARG A 72 -7.41 12.25 3.48
C ARG A 72 -8.54 11.45 4.12
N VAL A 73 -9.13 11.95 5.19
CA VAL A 73 -10.31 11.30 5.77
C VAL A 73 -11.54 11.89 5.11
N ILE A 74 -12.39 11.03 4.56
CA ILE A 74 -13.72 11.40 4.08
C ILE A 74 -14.78 10.80 5.01
N LYS A 75 -15.91 11.48 5.11
CA LYS A 75 -17.13 10.95 5.68
C LYS A 75 -18.14 10.73 4.57
N ILE A 76 -18.77 9.56 4.59
CA ILE A 76 -19.86 9.21 3.68
C ILE A 76 -21.07 8.91 4.57
N SER A 77 -22.13 9.68 4.37
CA SER A 77 -23.35 9.60 5.17
C SER A 77 -24.51 9.18 4.27
N PRO A 78 -24.94 7.91 4.30
CA PRO A 78 -26.23 7.50 3.72
C PRO A 78 -27.40 8.17 4.44
N TYR A 79 -28.44 8.54 3.70
CA TYR A 79 -29.70 9.06 4.22
C TYR A 79 -30.86 8.23 3.69
N ALA A 80 -31.61 7.60 4.59
CA ALA A 80 -32.80 6.80 4.27
C ALA A 80 -34.07 7.47 4.79
N ARG A 81 -35.20 7.22 4.11
CA ARG A 81 -36.50 7.62 4.66
C ARG A 81 -36.88 6.69 5.82
N PRO A 82 -37.50 7.19 6.89
CA PRO A 82 -38.06 6.34 7.93
C PRO A 82 -39.03 5.27 7.39
N GLU A 83 -39.85 5.63 6.41
CA GLU A 83 -40.81 4.72 5.77
C GLU A 83 -40.18 3.66 4.86
N ASP A 84 -38.96 3.91 4.35
CA ASP A 84 -38.21 2.99 3.48
C ASP A 84 -37.26 2.08 4.30
N GLY A 85 -37.61 1.80 5.56
CA GLY A 85 -36.81 0.96 6.46
C GLY A 85 -35.81 1.72 7.34
N GLY A 86 -35.67 3.04 7.17
CA GLY A 86 -34.92 3.91 8.09
C GLY A 86 -33.52 3.40 8.44
N ALA A 87 -33.32 3.03 9.72
CA ALA A 87 -32.04 2.56 10.23
C ALA A 87 -31.59 1.22 9.61
N GLU A 88 -32.51 0.29 9.33
CA GLU A 88 -32.17 -0.99 8.70
C GLU A 88 -31.62 -0.77 7.28
N GLN A 89 -32.21 0.18 6.55
CA GLN A 89 -31.76 0.54 5.21
C GLN A 89 -30.39 1.25 5.24
N VAL A 90 -30.15 2.09 6.25
CA VAL A 90 -28.85 2.71 6.49
C VAL A 90 -27.77 1.66 6.80
N GLU A 91 -28.09 0.66 7.62
CA GLU A 91 -27.18 -0.46 7.91
C GLU A 91 -26.87 -1.26 6.64
N ALA A 92 -27.89 -1.61 5.85
CA ALA A 92 -27.72 -2.34 4.60
C ALA A 92 -26.82 -1.59 3.61
N TRP A 93 -27.04 -0.29 3.41
CA TRP A 93 -26.16 0.52 2.57
C TRP A 93 -24.76 0.66 3.17
N SER A 94 -24.63 0.74 4.49
CA SER A 94 -23.33 0.80 5.16
C SER A 94 -22.50 -0.46 4.90
N ALA A 95 -23.13 -1.64 4.95
CA ALA A 95 -22.49 -2.90 4.60
C ALA A 95 -22.02 -2.94 3.14
N VAL A 96 -22.88 -2.49 2.20
CA VAL A 96 -22.52 -2.36 0.77
C VAL A 96 -21.35 -1.41 0.56
N LEU A 97 -21.31 -0.28 1.28
CA LEU A 97 -20.20 0.67 1.19
C LEU A 97 -18.90 0.10 1.76
N MET A 98 -18.98 -0.62 2.87
CA MET A 98 -17.82 -1.28 3.45
C MET A 98 -17.24 -2.29 2.46
N GLU A 99 -18.07 -3.17 1.90
CA GLU A 99 -17.63 -4.17 0.92
C GLU A 99 -17.12 -3.54 -0.38
N GLY A 100 -17.81 -2.51 -0.88
CA GLY A 100 -17.52 -1.89 -2.18
C GLY A 100 -16.39 -0.88 -2.20
N LEU A 101 -15.91 -0.42 -1.03
CA LEU A 101 -14.87 0.61 -0.91
C LEU A 101 -13.68 0.20 -0.03
N HIS A 102 -13.85 -0.62 1.02
CA HIS A 102 -12.74 -0.95 1.91
C HIS A 102 -11.70 -1.82 1.19
N GLN A 103 -10.46 -1.34 1.16
CA GLN A 103 -9.32 -1.95 0.46
C GLN A 103 -9.53 -2.11 -1.06
N VAL A 104 -10.49 -1.36 -1.63
CA VAL A 104 -10.74 -1.36 -3.07
C VAL A 104 -9.94 -0.24 -3.72
N ARG A 105 -9.17 -0.59 -4.74
CA ARG A 105 -8.50 0.36 -5.63
C ARG A 105 -9.55 1.02 -6.53
N LEU A 106 -9.55 2.35 -6.55
CA LEU A 106 -10.33 3.16 -7.46
C LEU A 106 -9.37 3.92 -8.37
N GLU A 107 -9.80 4.17 -9.59
CA GLU A 107 -9.05 4.88 -10.63
C GLU A 107 -9.91 6.02 -11.15
N ASP A 108 -9.32 7.21 -11.22
CA ASP A 108 -9.93 8.36 -11.86
C ASP A 108 -9.75 8.33 -13.39
N GLU A 109 -10.44 9.22 -14.11
CA GLU A 109 -10.37 9.29 -15.57
C GLU A 109 -8.99 9.70 -16.11
N GLU A 110 -8.14 10.28 -15.26
CA GLU A 110 -6.77 10.70 -15.60
C GLU A 110 -5.74 9.58 -15.33
N GLY A 111 -6.19 8.41 -14.84
CA GLY A 111 -5.34 7.25 -14.50
C GLY A 111 -4.71 7.33 -13.11
N GLY A 112 -5.08 8.32 -12.31
CA GLY A 112 -4.73 8.42 -10.89
C GLY A 112 -5.45 7.34 -10.09
N ALA A 113 -4.70 6.59 -9.29
CA ALA A 113 -5.25 5.51 -8.47
C ALA A 113 -5.19 5.84 -6.98
N PHE A 114 -6.23 5.47 -6.26
CA PHE A 114 -6.31 5.61 -4.81
C PHE A 114 -7.03 4.42 -4.17
N THR A 115 -6.76 4.17 -2.88
CA THR A 115 -7.45 3.14 -2.11
C THR A 115 -8.23 3.76 -0.96
N CYS A 116 -9.47 3.29 -0.76
CA CYS A 116 -10.26 3.65 0.40
C CYS A 116 -10.12 2.59 1.49
N ILE A 117 -9.98 3.02 2.74
CA ILE A 117 -9.92 2.13 3.90
C ILE A 117 -10.95 2.60 4.92
N TYR A 118 -11.98 1.81 5.16
CA TYR A 118 -12.94 2.05 6.25
C TYR A 118 -12.24 2.18 7.61
N LEU A 119 -12.62 3.19 8.38
CA LEU A 119 -12.03 3.57 9.65
C LEU A 119 -13.02 3.46 10.82
N GLY A 120 -14.22 2.93 10.58
CA GLY A 120 -15.32 2.92 11.53
C GLY A 120 -16.36 4.01 11.26
N SER A 121 -17.43 3.97 12.05
CA SER A 121 -18.48 4.99 12.08
C SER A 121 -18.12 6.06 13.11
N SER A 122 -18.40 7.33 12.83
CA SER A 122 -18.16 8.40 13.82
C SER A 122 -19.30 8.55 14.81
N ASP A 123 -20.52 8.15 14.41
CA ASP A 123 -21.76 8.43 15.11
C ASP A 123 -22.68 7.19 15.05
N CYS A 124 -23.72 7.15 15.88
CA CYS A 124 -24.82 6.18 15.78
C CYS A 124 -25.90 6.65 14.79
N ASP A 125 -26.88 5.78 14.51
CA ASP A 125 -28.05 6.14 13.71
C ASP A 125 -28.79 7.29 14.38
N ARG A 126 -29.09 8.32 13.59
CA ARG A 126 -29.83 9.51 14.04
C ARG A 126 -30.80 9.98 12.97
N VAL A 127 -31.87 10.64 13.43
CA VAL A 127 -32.75 11.40 12.54
C VAL A 127 -32.16 12.78 12.35
N ASP A 128 -31.94 13.16 11.10
CA ASP A 128 -31.47 14.48 10.72
C ASP A 128 -32.61 15.49 10.84
N ALA A 129 -32.42 16.53 11.66
CA ALA A 129 -33.50 17.43 12.07
C ALA A 129 -34.06 18.29 10.92
N SER A 130 -33.25 18.61 9.90
CA SER A 130 -33.68 19.43 8.77
C SER A 130 -34.44 18.62 7.73
N SER A 131 -34.03 17.38 7.47
CA SER A 131 -34.64 16.53 6.43
C SER A 131 -35.64 15.50 6.97
N GLY A 132 -35.59 15.16 8.25
CA GLY A 132 -36.35 14.07 8.86
C GLY A 132 -35.86 12.66 8.46
N LEU A 133 -34.76 12.57 7.72
CA LEU A 133 -34.19 11.31 7.23
C LEU A 133 -33.31 10.65 8.29
N VAL A 134 -33.20 9.32 8.25
CA VAL A 134 -32.31 8.55 9.11
C VAL A 134 -30.92 8.47 8.47
N THR A 135 -29.87 8.72 9.25
CA THR A 135 -28.48 8.74 8.75
C THR A 135 -27.47 8.22 9.78
N ARG A 136 -26.33 7.73 9.26
CA ARG A 136 -25.11 7.39 10.02
C ARG A 136 -23.89 7.85 9.23
N SER A 137 -22.89 8.38 9.92
CA SER A 137 -21.64 8.84 9.27
C SER A 137 -20.57 7.73 9.29
N LEU A 138 -20.16 7.27 8.10
CA LEU A 138 -19.04 6.32 7.93
C LEU A 138 -17.75 7.07 7.61
N ARG A 139 -16.62 6.68 8.20
CA ARG A 139 -15.31 7.27 7.91
C ARG A 139 -14.47 6.37 7.01
N PHE A 140 -13.89 6.95 5.97
CA PHE A 140 -12.91 6.28 5.12
C PHE A 140 -11.62 7.10 5.04
N GLY A 141 -10.48 6.44 5.09
CA GLY A 141 -9.19 7.01 4.71
C GLY A 141 -8.97 6.78 3.23
N VAL A 142 -8.84 7.86 2.47
CA VAL A 142 -8.41 7.84 1.07
C VAL A 142 -6.89 7.96 1.05
N TYR A 143 -6.23 6.96 0.49
CA TYR A 143 -4.79 6.90 0.32
C TYR A 143 -4.44 7.07 -1.13
N VAL A 144 -3.66 8.12 -1.41
CA VAL A 144 -3.20 8.45 -2.75
C VAL A 144 -1.69 8.32 -2.74
N PRO A 145 -1.10 7.36 -3.47
CA PRO A 145 0.34 7.31 -3.66
C PRO A 145 0.83 8.60 -4.28
N GLU A 146 1.95 9.14 -3.79
CA GLU A 146 2.55 10.32 -4.42
C GLU A 146 3.06 9.96 -5.81
N THR A 147 2.72 10.78 -6.80
CA THR A 147 3.33 10.72 -8.13
C THR A 147 4.77 11.19 -8.00
N MET A 148 5.68 10.28 -7.63
CA MET A 148 7.09 10.57 -7.80
C MET A 148 7.34 10.70 -9.30
N GLU A 149 7.67 11.92 -9.76
CA GLU A 149 8.33 12.09 -11.06
C GLU A 149 9.44 11.05 -11.12
N ARG A 150 9.44 10.23 -12.17
CA ARG A 150 10.33 9.08 -12.41
C ARG A 150 11.78 9.35 -11.99
N ALA A 151 12.07 9.26 -10.71
CA ALA A 151 13.32 8.72 -10.23
C ALA A 151 13.05 7.23 -10.18
N GLN A 152 13.14 6.58 -11.34
CA GLN A 152 13.78 5.28 -11.37
C GLN A 152 15.19 5.50 -10.79
N ALA A 153 15.29 5.59 -9.46
CA ALA A 153 16.44 5.00 -8.82
C ALA A 153 16.26 3.52 -9.13
N GLU A 154 16.93 3.07 -10.20
CA GLU A 154 17.31 1.67 -10.33
C GLU A 154 17.57 1.16 -8.93
N THR A 155 16.78 0.18 -8.49
CA THR A 155 16.81 -0.21 -7.09
C THR A 155 18.20 -0.74 -6.80
N ALA A 156 19.05 0.10 -6.20
CA ALA A 156 20.46 -0.21 -5.98
C ALA A 156 20.64 -1.39 -5.03
N ASP A 157 19.57 -1.80 -4.34
CA ASP A 157 19.53 -2.99 -3.53
C ASP A 157 19.29 -4.25 -4.38
N SER A 158 20.38 -4.97 -4.64
CA SER A 158 20.36 -6.30 -5.28
C SER A 158 19.36 -7.29 -4.65
N TRP A 159 19.04 -7.17 -3.35
CA TRP A 159 18.08 -8.05 -2.69
C TRP A 159 16.64 -7.72 -3.09
N MET A 160 16.31 -6.43 -3.23
CA MET A 160 15.01 -6.01 -3.74
C MET A 160 14.83 -6.51 -5.17
N ALA A 161 15.81 -6.25 -6.05
CA ALA A 161 15.74 -6.68 -7.44
C ALA A 161 15.57 -8.21 -7.57
N ALA A 162 16.27 -8.99 -6.74
CA ALA A 162 16.13 -10.43 -6.68
C ALA A 162 14.74 -10.87 -6.20
N LEU A 163 14.23 -10.25 -5.13
CA LEU A 163 12.90 -10.55 -4.60
C LEU A 163 11.78 -10.18 -5.58
N GLN A 164 11.91 -9.05 -6.28
CA GLN A 164 10.97 -8.64 -7.31
C GLN A 164 10.97 -9.62 -8.49
N SER A 165 12.16 -9.98 -8.98
CA SER A 165 12.32 -10.94 -10.08
C SER A 165 11.76 -12.33 -9.72
N TRP A 166 12.06 -12.80 -8.50
CA TRP A 166 11.52 -14.05 -7.98
C TRP A 166 10.00 -14.03 -7.92
N THR A 167 9.43 -12.95 -7.36
CA THR A 167 7.98 -12.78 -7.23
C THR A 167 7.30 -12.76 -8.59
N GLN A 168 7.88 -12.04 -9.56
CA GLN A 168 7.38 -12.00 -10.93
C GLN A 168 7.37 -13.38 -11.58
N ALA A 169 8.41 -14.20 -11.34
CA ALA A 169 8.48 -15.56 -11.86
C ALA A 169 7.41 -16.49 -11.26
N GLN A 170 7.04 -16.28 -9.99
CA GLN A 170 5.96 -17.06 -9.35
C GLN A 170 4.57 -16.67 -9.86
N LEU A 171 4.31 -15.37 -10.04
CA LEU A 171 2.98 -14.86 -10.33
C LEU A 171 2.67 -14.69 -11.83
N GLY A 172 3.69 -14.67 -12.68
CA GLY A 172 3.55 -14.43 -14.11
C GLY A 172 3.41 -12.96 -14.50
N GLN A 173 3.33 -12.67 -15.80
CA GLN A 173 3.40 -11.31 -16.37
C GLN A 173 2.18 -10.43 -16.10
N GLU A 174 1.05 -11.02 -15.70
CA GLU A 174 -0.17 -10.27 -15.36
C GLU A 174 -0.03 -9.48 -14.06
N TRP A 175 0.92 -9.86 -13.20
CA TRP A 175 1.16 -9.20 -11.93
C TRP A 175 2.21 -8.10 -12.02
N PHE A 176 1.96 -7.00 -11.33
CA PHE A 176 2.92 -5.90 -11.20
C PHE A 176 3.66 -5.97 -9.87
N VAL A 177 4.98 -5.99 -9.94
CA VAL A 177 5.84 -6.10 -8.74
C VAL A 177 6.57 -4.79 -8.51
N TYR A 178 6.31 -4.16 -7.37
CA TYR A 178 6.86 -2.87 -6.97
C TYR A 178 7.78 -3.01 -5.76
N GLY A 179 8.62 -1.99 -5.54
CA GLY A 179 9.57 -1.94 -4.44
C GLY A 179 9.46 -0.62 -3.68
N ASP A 180 9.52 -0.73 -2.35
CA ASP A 180 9.54 0.31 -1.30
C ASP A 180 8.35 1.28 -1.24
N VAL A 181 7.85 1.76 -2.37
CA VAL A 181 6.77 2.74 -2.47
C VAL A 181 5.77 2.33 -3.55
N TRP A 182 4.48 2.56 -3.29
CA TRP A 182 3.45 2.42 -4.31
C TRP A 182 3.61 3.54 -5.36
N PRO A 183 3.74 3.22 -6.66
CA PRO A 183 3.76 4.26 -7.67
C PRO A 183 2.39 4.91 -7.84
N GLY A 184 2.37 6.18 -8.24
CA GLY A 184 1.14 6.83 -8.72
C GLY A 184 0.53 6.01 -9.86
N GLY A 185 -0.76 5.69 -9.75
CA GLY A 185 -1.46 4.88 -10.75
C GLY A 185 -1.08 3.39 -10.74
N TYR A 186 -0.53 2.85 -9.64
CA TYR A 186 -0.25 1.41 -9.48
C TYR A 186 -1.44 0.57 -9.96
N ARG A 187 -1.19 -0.61 -10.52
CA ARG A 187 -2.24 -1.42 -11.17
C ARG A 187 -2.92 -2.39 -10.21
N ALA A 188 -4.10 -2.86 -10.60
CA ALA A 188 -4.71 -4.03 -9.96
C ALA A 188 -3.81 -5.27 -10.19
N GLN A 189 -3.92 -6.27 -9.31
CA GLN A 189 -3.03 -7.45 -9.29
C GLN A 189 -1.57 -7.02 -9.17
N SER A 190 -1.25 -6.40 -8.04
CA SER A 190 0.08 -5.93 -7.75
C SER A 190 0.56 -6.35 -6.37
N ILE A 191 1.87 -6.42 -6.24
CA ILE A 191 2.55 -6.65 -4.99
C ILE A 191 3.63 -5.61 -4.78
N LEU A 192 3.68 -5.02 -3.60
CA LEU A 192 4.76 -4.15 -3.16
C LEU A 192 5.57 -4.86 -2.08
N TRP A 193 6.89 -4.94 -2.28
CA TRP A 193 7.82 -5.33 -1.22
C TRP A 193 8.44 -4.09 -0.59
N ARG A 194 8.47 -4.04 0.73
CA ARG A 194 9.03 -2.90 1.47
C ARG A 194 10.08 -3.34 2.47
N LEU A 195 11.27 -2.74 2.41
CA LEU A 195 12.29 -2.96 3.42
C LEU A 195 11.86 -2.30 4.74
N MET A 196 11.73 -3.10 5.79
CA MET A 196 11.37 -2.64 7.14
C MET A 196 12.56 -2.48 8.07
N GLY A 197 13.58 -3.31 7.89
CA GLY A 197 14.72 -3.35 8.79
C GLY A 197 15.90 -4.06 8.17
N CYS A 198 17.09 -3.67 8.61
CA CYS A 198 18.35 -4.30 8.25
C CYS A 198 19.18 -4.44 9.51
N ASN A 199 19.66 -5.65 9.78
CA ASN A 199 20.55 -5.95 10.89
C ASN A 199 21.82 -6.61 10.34
N ILE A 200 22.98 -6.20 10.84
CA ILE A 200 24.27 -6.76 10.48
C ILE A 200 24.96 -7.21 11.76
N THR A 201 25.25 -8.50 11.86
CA THR A 201 25.89 -9.10 13.02
C THR A 201 27.19 -9.79 12.62
N ALA A 202 28.13 -9.89 13.56
CA ALA A 202 29.35 -10.66 13.35
C ALA A 202 29.03 -12.16 13.46
N ALA A 203 29.37 -12.92 12.42
CA ALA A 203 29.23 -14.38 12.40
C ALA A 203 30.62 -15.02 12.52
N GLY A 204 31.20 -14.92 13.71
CA GLY A 204 32.59 -15.30 13.99
C GLY A 204 33.61 -14.22 13.60
N THR A 205 34.87 -14.63 13.39
CA THR A 205 36.00 -13.69 13.15
C THR A 205 36.11 -13.21 11.71
N SER A 206 35.65 -14.02 10.75
CA SER A 206 35.88 -13.84 9.31
C SER A 206 34.61 -13.59 8.49
N ALA A 207 33.43 -13.53 9.11
CA ALA A 207 32.17 -13.35 8.40
C ALA A 207 31.23 -12.36 9.10
N LEU A 208 30.40 -11.73 8.27
CA LEU A 208 29.26 -10.92 8.67
C LEU A 208 27.99 -11.62 8.21
N GLU A 209 26.97 -11.61 9.04
CA GLU A 209 25.62 -12.01 8.66
C GLU A 209 24.77 -10.76 8.52
N VAL A 210 24.13 -10.62 7.36
CA VAL A 210 23.18 -9.55 7.07
C VAL A 210 21.80 -10.18 7.08
N ARG A 211 20.87 -9.60 7.85
CA ARG A 211 19.44 -9.96 7.84
C ARG A 211 18.61 -8.74 7.45
N LYS A 212 17.72 -8.91 6.48
CA LYS A 212 16.77 -7.86 6.07
C LYS A 212 15.34 -8.35 6.26
N GLN A 213 14.53 -7.50 6.87
CA GLN A 213 13.11 -7.74 7.12
C GLN A 213 12.28 -7.00 6.09
N TRP A 214 11.37 -7.71 5.45
CA TRP A 214 10.54 -7.23 4.36
C TRP A 214 9.07 -7.43 4.68
N ILE A 215 8.24 -6.53 4.16
CA ILE A 215 6.79 -6.65 4.20
C ILE A 215 6.27 -6.71 2.77
N GLY A 216 5.47 -7.72 2.47
CA GLY A 216 4.78 -7.88 1.20
C GLY A 216 3.33 -7.41 1.31
N HIS A 217 2.95 -6.51 0.41
CA HIS A 217 1.61 -5.93 0.30
C HIS A 217 0.97 -6.39 -1.01
N VAL A 218 -0.03 -7.26 -0.94
CA VAL A 218 -0.73 -7.81 -2.10
C VAL A 218 -2.06 -7.11 -2.30
N VAL A 219 -2.29 -6.58 -3.50
CA VAL A 219 -3.52 -5.91 -3.92
C VAL A 219 -4.08 -6.60 -5.16
N ALA A 220 -5.33 -7.06 -5.09
CA ALA A 220 -6.03 -7.71 -6.20
C ALA A 220 -7.50 -7.27 -6.26
N ALA A 221 -8.24 -7.74 -7.25
CA ALA A 221 -9.63 -7.32 -7.49
C ALA A 221 -10.60 -7.77 -6.39
N ASN A 222 -10.33 -8.91 -5.74
CA ASN A 222 -11.16 -9.44 -4.67
C ASN A 222 -10.30 -10.07 -3.56
N VAL A 223 -10.90 -10.24 -2.38
CA VAL A 223 -10.23 -10.78 -1.17
C VAL A 223 -9.78 -12.23 -1.37
N GLY A 224 -10.50 -13.02 -2.18
CA GLY A 224 -10.13 -14.38 -2.52
C GLY A 224 -8.79 -14.45 -3.25
N ASP A 225 -8.62 -13.63 -4.29
CA ASP A 225 -7.37 -13.53 -5.06
C ASP A 225 -6.21 -13.09 -4.18
N VAL A 226 -6.42 -12.12 -3.29
CA VAL A 226 -5.41 -11.67 -2.32
C VAL A 226 -4.98 -12.84 -1.44
N ARG A 227 -5.93 -13.55 -0.83
CA ARG A 227 -5.63 -14.68 0.07
C ARG A 227 -4.89 -15.80 -0.65
N GLN A 228 -5.37 -16.19 -1.84
CA GLN A 228 -4.74 -17.24 -2.64
C GLN A 228 -3.30 -16.85 -3.00
N THR A 229 -3.08 -15.61 -3.44
CA THR A 229 -1.76 -15.11 -3.82
C THR A 229 -0.81 -15.07 -2.63
N VAL A 230 -1.26 -14.53 -1.49
CA VAL A 230 -0.46 -14.45 -0.27
C VAL A 230 -0.06 -15.85 0.21
N THR A 231 -1.03 -16.79 0.28
CA THR A 231 -0.75 -18.18 0.67
C THR A 231 0.24 -18.83 -0.30
N HIS A 232 0.02 -18.69 -1.61
CA HIS A 232 0.91 -19.24 -2.63
C HIS A 232 2.35 -18.72 -2.47
N LEU A 233 2.54 -17.41 -2.34
CA LEU A 233 3.88 -16.82 -2.18
C LEU A 233 4.58 -17.29 -0.91
N VAL A 234 3.86 -17.36 0.22
CA VAL A 234 4.44 -17.84 1.48
C VAL A 234 4.84 -19.31 1.39
N GLU A 235 4.01 -20.15 0.77
CA GLU A 235 4.34 -21.56 0.52
C GLU A 235 5.57 -21.69 -0.39
N GLN A 236 5.64 -20.92 -1.47
CA GLN A 236 6.79 -20.96 -2.38
C GLN A 236 8.07 -20.44 -1.71
N LEU A 237 8.00 -19.39 -0.88
CA LEU A 237 9.16 -18.91 -0.11
C LEU A 237 9.63 -19.93 0.94
N ALA A 238 8.70 -20.68 1.54
CA ALA A 238 9.03 -21.72 2.51
C ALA A 238 9.71 -22.94 1.87
N VAL A 239 9.28 -23.32 0.65
CA VAL A 239 9.87 -24.44 -0.10
C VAL A 239 11.18 -24.02 -0.78
N GLN A 240 11.19 -22.87 -1.45
CA GLN A 240 12.34 -22.32 -2.13
C GLN A 240 13.14 -21.41 -1.19
N THR A 241 13.96 -22.03 -0.36
CA THR A 241 14.73 -21.33 0.67
C THR A 241 15.83 -20.41 0.13
N ARG A 242 16.13 -20.43 -1.17
CA ARG A 242 17.20 -19.61 -1.78
C ARG A 242 16.70 -18.83 -2.99
N ILE A 243 16.95 -17.53 -2.98
CA ILE A 243 16.68 -16.60 -4.08
C ILE A 243 18.01 -16.15 -4.66
N ALA A 244 18.19 -16.34 -5.97
CA ALA A 244 19.40 -15.93 -6.66
C ALA A 244 19.49 -14.40 -6.75
N LEU A 245 20.67 -13.86 -6.47
CA LEU A 245 20.96 -12.45 -6.72
C LEU A 245 21.35 -12.28 -8.18
N THR A 246 20.73 -11.32 -8.86
CA THR A 246 20.87 -11.09 -10.31
C THR A 246 22.23 -10.47 -10.70
N ASP A 247 23.14 -10.25 -9.76
CA ASP A 247 24.30 -9.38 -9.94
C ASP A 247 25.65 -10.15 -9.97
N ARG A 248 26.21 -10.21 -11.19
CA ARG A 248 27.53 -10.72 -11.65
C ARG A 248 27.74 -12.25 -11.68
N ASP A 249 28.73 -12.65 -12.52
CA ASP A 249 29.16 -14.00 -12.95
C ASP A 249 29.35 -15.09 -11.87
N ASP A 250 29.14 -14.78 -10.59
CA ASP A 250 29.20 -15.72 -9.48
C ASP A 250 27.83 -15.81 -8.80
N THR A 251 27.23 -17.00 -8.79
CA THR A 251 25.84 -17.17 -8.34
C THR A 251 25.74 -17.03 -6.82
N ARG A 252 25.51 -15.79 -6.38
CA ARG A 252 25.21 -15.46 -4.99
C ARG A 252 23.71 -15.64 -4.74
N TYR A 253 23.37 -15.99 -3.51
CA TYR A 253 21.99 -16.18 -3.09
C TYR A 253 21.75 -15.47 -1.76
N VAL A 254 20.50 -15.09 -1.56
CA VAL A 254 19.93 -14.80 -0.24
C VAL A 254 19.07 -15.98 0.18
N THR A 255 19.04 -16.24 1.48
CA THR A 255 18.28 -17.38 2.05
C THR A 255 17.07 -16.85 2.79
N VAL A 256 15.93 -17.51 2.66
CA VAL A 256 14.74 -17.27 3.48
C VAL A 256 15.02 -17.78 4.88
N ASP A 257 15.09 -16.89 5.86
CA ASP A 257 15.26 -17.21 7.30
C ASP A 257 13.89 -17.46 7.94
N GLU A 258 12.92 -16.61 7.64
CA GLU A 258 11.56 -16.68 8.17
C GLU A 258 10.57 -16.14 7.14
N VAL A 259 9.40 -16.77 7.02
CA VAL A 259 8.28 -16.25 6.25
C VAL A 259 6.96 -16.56 6.95
N SER A 260 6.06 -15.59 7.02
CA SER A 260 4.72 -15.76 7.58
C SER A 260 3.71 -14.84 6.89
N ALA A 261 2.43 -15.15 7.05
CA ALA A 261 1.32 -14.32 6.57
C ALA A 261 0.34 -13.97 7.70
N ASP A 262 -0.16 -12.74 7.65
CA ASP A 262 -1.34 -12.27 8.36
C ASP A 262 -2.41 -11.91 7.31
N LEU A 263 -3.35 -12.83 7.08
CA LEU A 263 -4.41 -12.66 6.08
C LEU A 263 -5.48 -11.63 6.50
N GLN A 264 -5.44 -11.15 7.74
CA GLN A 264 -6.34 -10.12 8.25
C GLN A 264 -5.69 -8.74 8.24
N ALA A 265 -4.39 -8.66 7.94
CA ALA A 265 -3.69 -7.39 7.83
C ALA A 265 -4.22 -6.57 6.64
N ASP A 266 -4.34 -5.26 6.86
CA ASP A 266 -4.68 -4.31 5.81
C ASP A 266 -3.62 -4.37 4.69
N ALA A 267 -4.08 -4.69 3.49
CA ALA A 267 -3.24 -4.90 2.32
C ALA A 267 -2.34 -3.71 2.01
N TYR A 268 -2.91 -2.52 2.12
CA TYR A 268 -2.26 -1.29 1.71
C TYR A 268 -1.32 -0.76 2.81
N LEU A 269 -1.72 -0.84 4.08
CA LEU A 269 -1.04 -0.20 5.21
C LEU A 269 -0.08 -1.09 5.98
N ASN A 270 -0.48 -2.33 6.24
CA ASN A 270 0.28 -3.21 7.13
C ASN A 270 1.02 -4.27 6.33
N GLY A 271 0.47 -4.67 5.18
CA GLY A 271 0.96 -5.76 4.35
C GLY A 271 0.65 -7.11 5.00
N GLN A 272 0.45 -8.12 4.17
CA GLN A 272 0.04 -9.44 4.64
C GLN A 272 1.23 -10.37 4.83
N ILE A 273 2.36 -10.15 4.17
CA ILE A 273 3.52 -11.06 4.22
C ILE A 273 4.63 -10.44 5.06
N ARG A 274 5.20 -11.22 5.98
CA ARG A 274 6.45 -10.88 6.69
C ARG A 274 7.52 -11.85 6.23
N LEU A 275 8.65 -11.32 5.77
CA LEU A 275 9.75 -12.11 5.23
C LEU A 275 11.08 -11.62 5.81
N THR A 276 11.87 -12.52 6.35
CA THR A 276 13.27 -12.25 6.72
C THR A 276 14.18 -12.97 5.75
N LEU A 277 14.99 -12.21 5.03
CA LEU A 277 16.06 -12.73 4.17
C LEU A 277 17.39 -12.59 4.90
N GLN A 278 18.30 -13.54 4.67
CA GLN A 278 19.65 -13.52 5.22
C GLN A 278 20.73 -13.86 4.21
N GLN A 279 21.92 -13.31 4.43
CA GLN A 279 23.12 -13.64 3.68
C GLN A 279 24.34 -13.56 4.58
N ARG A 280 25.24 -14.55 4.45
CA ARG A 280 26.54 -14.53 5.11
C ARG A 280 27.62 -14.10 4.13
N ASN A 281 28.26 -12.98 4.45
CA ASN A 281 29.33 -12.40 3.66
C ASN A 281 30.67 -12.62 4.37
N ARG A 282 31.74 -12.88 3.63
CA ARG A 282 33.08 -12.82 4.20
C ARG A 282 33.38 -11.38 4.58
N ARG A 283 34.03 -11.16 5.74
CA ARG A 283 34.54 -9.83 6.07
C ARG A 283 35.50 -9.40 4.95
N PRO A 284 35.41 -8.15 4.48
CA PRO A 284 36.50 -7.58 3.69
C PRO A 284 37.77 -7.73 4.53
N SER A 285 38.74 -8.47 4.03
CA SER A 285 40.06 -8.51 4.67
C SER A 285 40.64 -7.11 4.54
N THR A 286 40.85 -6.43 5.67
CA THR A 286 41.85 -5.35 5.71
C THR A 286 43.13 -5.98 5.21
N ASP A 287 43.70 -5.43 4.14
CA ASP A 287 44.94 -5.87 3.50
C ASP A 287 45.94 -6.27 4.58
N ALA A 288 46.08 -7.58 4.81
CA ALA A 288 46.97 -8.09 5.83
C ALA A 288 48.38 -7.81 5.32
N PRO A 289 49.28 -7.21 6.12
CA PRO A 289 50.61 -6.89 5.63
C PRO A 289 51.25 -8.18 5.12
N LEU A 290 51.68 -8.16 3.84
CA LEU A 290 52.45 -9.23 3.23
C LEU A 290 53.57 -9.62 4.20
N ILE A 291 53.56 -10.87 4.64
CA ILE A 291 54.66 -11.45 5.41
C ILE A 291 55.92 -11.26 4.56
N ARG A 292 56.80 -10.36 5.02
CA ARG A 292 58.10 -10.12 4.40
C ARG A 292 58.89 -11.42 4.43
N GLU A 293 59.49 -11.76 3.29
CA GLU A 293 60.37 -12.90 3.10
C GLU A 293 61.38 -13.02 4.24
N ILE A 294 61.40 -14.17 4.90
CA ILE A 294 62.47 -14.55 5.82
C ILE A 294 63.64 -15.00 4.94
N HIS A 295 64.67 -14.15 4.83
CA HIS A 295 65.95 -14.57 4.26
C HIS A 295 66.60 -15.58 5.21
N HIS A 296 66.57 -16.86 4.84
CA HIS A 296 67.49 -17.84 5.39
C HIS A 296 68.86 -17.64 4.72
N SER A 297 69.77 -16.92 5.37
CA SER A 297 71.21 -17.10 5.12
C SER A 297 71.68 -18.35 5.86
N LYS A 298 71.74 -19.47 5.13
CA LYS A 298 72.57 -20.63 5.52
C LYS A 298 73.92 -20.53 4.81
N GLY A 299 74.99 -20.66 5.59
CA GLY A 299 76.40 -20.78 5.20
C GLY A 299 77.23 -20.19 6.34
N ILE A 300 77.73 -20.96 7.32
CA ILE A 300 78.85 -21.94 7.22
C ILE A 300 80.00 -21.34 6.42
N GLU A 301 80.91 -20.64 7.09
CA GLU A 301 82.24 -21.14 7.52
C GLU A 301 82.70 -20.37 8.77
#